data_AF-A0A7T1MB62-F1
#
_entry.id   AF-A0A7T1MB62-F1
#
_cell.length_a   1.000
_cell.length_b   1.000
_cell.length_c   1.000
_cell.angle_alpha   90.00
_cell.angle_beta   90.00
_cell.angle_gamma   90.00
#
_symmetry.space_group_name_H-M   'P 1'
#
loop_
_entity.id
_entity.type
_entity.pdbx_description
1 polymer ?
#
loop_
_entity_poly.entity_id
_entity_poly.type
_entity_poly.pdbx_seq_one_letter_code
_entity_poly.pdbx_strand_id
1 'polypeptide(L)'
;MAMDAGAAAQKALAKVEKLVAMSASPHLEEARTSAFLACRLIREHGLQIATHRPSPAKSPVATGVEQGQDPAGFRRIRVRHPGRCLCCANPIAPGEWALWCRGIGLRHPLCAT
;
A
#
# COMPACT_ATOMS: atom_id res chain seq x y z
N MET A 1 -18.06 -32.71 -12.63
CA MET A 1 -18.00 -32.57 -11.15
C MET A 1 -17.36 -31.23 -10.72
N ALA A 2 -17.73 -30.10 -11.35
CA ALA A 2 -17.13 -28.78 -11.06
C ALA A 2 -18.05 -27.85 -10.24
N MET A 3 -19.32 -28.24 -10.03
CA MET A 3 -20.33 -27.38 -9.37
C MET A 3 -20.35 -27.53 -7.84
N ASP A 4 -19.93 -28.68 -7.30
CA ASP A 4 -19.84 -28.91 -5.85
C ASP A 4 -18.73 -28.11 -5.16
N ALA A 5 -17.58 -27.94 -5.83
CA ALA A 5 -16.45 -27.19 -5.29
C ALA A 5 -16.82 -25.71 -5.06
N GLY A 6 -17.60 -25.13 -5.98
CA GLY A 6 -18.10 -23.76 -5.86
C GLY A 6 -19.11 -23.59 -4.71
N ALA A 7 -19.98 -24.57 -4.49
CA ALA A 7 -20.96 -24.53 -3.39
C ALA A 7 -20.29 -24.67 -2.01
N ALA A 8 -19.27 -25.53 -1.90
CA ALA A 8 -18.50 -25.70 -0.67
C ALA A 8 -17.70 -24.44 -0.32
N ALA A 9 -17.07 -23.79 -1.31
CA ALA A 9 -16.34 -22.54 -1.11
C ALA A 9 -17.25 -21.39 -0.66
N GLN A 10 -18.46 -21.28 -1.22
CA GLN A 10 -19.45 -20.28 -0.80
C GLN A 10 -19.94 -20.50 0.64
N LYS A 11 -20.17 -21.76 1.03
CA LYS A 11 -20.51 -22.10 2.43
C LYS A 11 -19.35 -21.78 3.39
N ALA A 12 -18.11 -22.02 2.98
CA ALA A 12 -16.93 -21.66 3.75
C ALA A 12 -16.79 -20.14 3.92
N LEU A 13 -17.04 -19.36 2.85
CA LEU A 13 -17.05 -17.90 2.90
C LEU A 13 -18.07 -17.36 3.90
N ALA A 14 -19.33 -17.77 3.81
CA ALA A 14 -20.39 -17.33 4.75
C ALA A 14 -20.05 -17.67 6.21
N LYS A 15 -19.37 -18.81 6.44
CA LYS A 15 -18.91 -19.22 7.77
C LYS A 15 -17.74 -18.36 8.27
N VAL A 16 -16.80 -18.02 7.40
CA VAL A 16 -15.68 -17.12 7.71
C VAL A 16 -16.20 -15.73 8.05
N GLU A 17 -17.13 -15.18 7.27
CA GLU A 17 -17.74 -13.86 7.55
C GLU A 17 -18.39 -13.80 8.93
N LYS A 18 -19.15 -14.85 9.29
CA LYS A 18 -19.76 -14.96 10.62
C LYS A 18 -18.71 -15.01 11.73
N LEU A 19 -17.63 -15.77 11.56
CA LEU A 19 -16.55 -15.87 12.55
C LEU A 19 -15.76 -14.56 12.69
N VAL A 20 -15.55 -13.85 11.58
CA VAL A 20 -14.92 -12.51 11.58
C VAL A 20 -15.80 -11.52 12.35
N ALA A 21 -17.12 -11.53 12.15
CA ALA A 21 -18.03 -10.69 12.92
C ALA A 21 -17.97 -11.01 14.42
N MET A 22 -17.91 -12.29 14.79
CA MET A 22 -17.77 -12.72 16.20
C MET A 22 -16.43 -12.36 16.85
N SER A 23 -15.38 -12.17 16.04
CA SER A 23 -14.07 -11.73 16.54
C SER A 23 -14.05 -10.29 17.07
N ALA A 24 -15.08 -9.49 16.75
CA ALA A 24 -15.26 -8.14 17.27
C ALA A 24 -16.13 -8.09 18.55
N SER A 25 -16.49 -9.24 19.13
CA SER A 25 -17.31 -9.31 20.35
C SER A 25 -16.53 -8.86 21.61
N PRO A 26 -17.22 -8.37 22.66
CA PRO A 26 -16.59 -7.94 23.91
C PRO A 26 -16.08 -9.11 24.76
N HIS A 27 -16.46 -10.36 24.44
CA HIS A 27 -16.00 -11.56 25.12
C HIS A 27 -14.69 -12.06 24.52
N LEU A 28 -13.57 -11.76 25.19
CA LEU A 28 -12.21 -11.98 24.67
C LEU A 28 -11.91 -13.43 24.28
N GLU A 29 -12.41 -14.41 25.03
CA GLU A 29 -12.15 -15.84 24.74
C GLU A 29 -12.89 -16.33 23.50
N GLU A 30 -14.15 -15.90 23.35
CA GLU A 30 -14.97 -16.20 22.19
C GLU A 30 -14.42 -15.50 20.94
N ALA A 31 -13.99 -14.24 21.07
CA ALA A 31 -13.36 -13.48 19.99
C ALA A 31 -12.07 -14.15 19.49
N ARG A 32 -11.19 -14.59 20.40
CA ARG A 32 -9.93 -15.29 20.06
C ARG A 32 -10.18 -16.61 19.36
N THR A 33 -11.11 -17.41 19.87
CA THR A 33 -11.46 -18.70 19.27
C THR A 33 -12.05 -18.51 17.89
N SER A 34 -12.93 -17.52 17.73
CA SER A 34 -13.56 -17.19 16.45
C SER A 34 -12.54 -16.72 15.41
N ALA A 35 -11.61 -15.84 15.79
CA ALA A 35 -10.53 -15.38 14.91
C ALA A 35 -9.61 -16.54 14.47
N PHE A 36 -9.25 -17.43 15.39
CA PHE A 36 -8.43 -18.60 15.08
C PHE A 36 -9.12 -19.54 14.07
N LEU A 37 -10.41 -19.82 14.28
CA LEU A 37 -11.19 -20.66 13.38
C LEU A 37 -11.38 -20.03 12.00
N ALA A 38 -11.57 -18.70 11.92
CA ALA A 38 -11.65 -17.98 10.65
C ALA A 38 -10.33 -18.13 9.86
N CYS A 39 -9.19 -17.86 10.49
CA CYS A 39 -7.87 -18.01 9.86
C CYS A 39 -7.61 -19.43 9.38
N ARG A 40 -8.05 -20.44 10.13
CA ARG A 40 -7.93 -21.84 9.73
C ARG A 40 -8.74 -22.15 8.46
N LEU A 41 -10.00 -21.76 8.42
CA LEU A 41 -10.88 -21.99 7.25
C LEU A 41 -10.40 -21.26 6.00
N ILE A 42 -9.87 -20.05 6.15
CA ILE A 42 -9.26 -19.28 5.04
C ILE A 42 -8.12 -20.07 4.40
N ARG A 43 -7.24 -20.67 5.23
CA ARG A 43 -6.11 -21.47 4.75
C ARG A 43 -6.54 -22.79 4.12
N GLU A 44 -7.50 -23.50 4.73
CA GLU A 44 -7.98 -24.80 4.23
C GLU A 44 -8.67 -24.68 2.87
N HIS A 45 -9.40 -23.59 2.63
CA HIS A 45 -10.11 -23.35 1.37
C HIS A 45 -9.37 -22.45 0.37
N GLY A 46 -8.14 -22.00 0.69
CA GLY A 46 -7.35 -21.11 -0.17
C GLY A 46 -8.00 -19.76 -0.45
N LEU A 47 -8.77 -19.24 0.50
CA LEU A 47 -9.50 -17.98 0.34
C LEU A 47 -8.51 -16.81 0.35
N GLN A 48 -8.66 -15.90 -0.62
CA GLN A 48 -7.83 -14.71 -0.70
C GLN A 48 -8.52 -13.53 -0.02
N ILE A 49 -7.84 -12.91 0.93
CA ILE A 49 -8.29 -11.64 1.53
C ILE A 49 -7.87 -10.53 0.57
N ALA A 50 -8.78 -10.18 -0.34
CA ALA A 50 -8.63 -8.94 -1.08
C ALA A 50 -8.89 -7.79 -0.10
N THR A 51 -7.85 -7.09 0.31
CA THR A 51 -8.03 -5.76 0.91
C THR A 51 -8.65 -4.89 -0.17
N HIS A 52 -9.97 -4.80 -0.17
CA HIS A 52 -10.68 -3.82 -0.98
C HIS A 52 -10.30 -2.45 -0.42
N ARG A 53 -9.14 -1.94 -0.84
CA ARG A 53 -8.97 -0.50 -0.98
C ARG A 53 -10.05 -0.13 -2.00
N PRO A 54 -11.12 0.61 -1.62
CA PRO A 54 -12.05 1.09 -2.62
C PRO A 54 -11.22 1.81 -3.67
N SER A 55 -11.16 1.21 -4.85
CA SER A 55 -10.46 1.74 -6.01
C SER A 55 -11.19 3.03 -6.34
N PRO A 56 -10.61 4.22 -6.11
CA PRO A 56 -11.24 5.43 -6.62
C PRO A 56 -11.22 5.30 -8.14
N ALA A 57 -12.41 5.32 -8.73
CA ALA A 57 -12.58 5.38 -10.16
C ALA A 57 -11.64 6.43 -10.77
N LYS A 58 -11.02 6.07 -11.91
CA LYS A 58 -10.44 6.95 -12.95
C LYS A 58 -11.07 8.36 -12.88
N SER A 59 -10.40 9.52 -12.80
CA SER A 59 -9.04 10.03 -13.11
C SER A 59 -8.98 11.49 -12.56
N PRO A 60 -7.95 12.35 -12.78
CA PRO A 60 -6.63 12.17 -13.39
C PRO A 60 -5.46 12.63 -12.48
N VAL A 61 -4.24 12.22 -12.84
CA VAL A 61 -2.96 12.93 -12.60
C VAL A 61 -2.90 13.81 -11.35
N ALA A 62 -2.62 13.20 -10.19
CA ALA A 62 -2.07 13.91 -9.05
C ALA A 62 -0.97 13.04 -8.43
N THR A 63 0.22 13.29 -8.95
CA THR A 63 1.54 12.97 -8.42
C THR A 63 1.56 12.86 -6.89
N GLY A 64 1.51 11.62 -6.39
CA GLY A 64 1.32 11.34 -4.97
C GLY A 64 2.26 10.26 -4.44
N VAL A 65 3.54 10.63 -4.31
CA VAL A 65 4.46 10.15 -3.28
C VAL A 65 4.76 8.65 -3.26
N GLU A 66 5.51 8.18 -4.26
CA GLU A 66 6.45 7.07 -4.07
C GLU A 66 7.59 7.60 -3.18
N GLN A 67 7.38 7.61 -1.87
CA GLN A 67 8.42 7.84 -0.87
C GLN A 67 9.33 6.61 -0.83
N GLY A 68 10.17 6.47 -1.86
CA GLY A 68 11.40 5.70 -1.74
C GLY A 68 12.27 6.37 -0.69
N GLN A 69 12.15 5.94 0.56
CA GLN A 69 13.12 6.26 1.60
C GLN A 69 14.41 5.51 1.27
N ASP A 70 15.26 6.18 0.51
CA ASP A 70 16.64 5.76 0.31
C ASP A 70 17.43 6.09 1.60
N PRO A 71 18.22 5.15 2.17
CA PRO A 71 18.94 5.36 3.43
C PRO A 71 20.02 6.47 3.34
N ALA A 72 20.26 7.04 2.17
CA ALA A 72 21.25 8.08 1.91
C ALA A 72 20.79 9.54 2.24
N GLY A 73 19.60 9.74 2.81
CA GLY A 73 19.12 11.07 3.24
C GLY A 73 18.63 12.01 2.12
N PHE A 74 18.75 11.60 0.86
CA PHE A 74 18.14 12.27 -0.28
C PHE A 74 16.72 11.75 -0.50
N ARG A 75 15.73 12.65 -0.45
CA ARG A 75 14.35 12.35 -0.82
C ARG A 75 14.02 12.92 -2.19
N ARG A 76 13.24 12.19 -2.98
CA ARG A 76 12.74 12.66 -4.26
C ARG A 76 11.57 13.63 -4.05
N ILE A 77 11.70 14.86 -4.53
CA ILE A 77 10.65 15.88 -4.42
C ILE A 77 10.35 16.49 -5.79
N ARG A 78 9.12 17.00 -5.92
CA ARG A 78 8.75 17.87 -7.03
C ARG A 78 9.09 19.30 -6.68
N VAL A 79 9.91 19.94 -7.51
CA VAL A 79 10.43 21.28 -7.25
C VAL A 79 9.30 22.30 -7.38
N ARG A 80 9.09 23.13 -6.35
CA ARG A 80 8.04 24.17 -6.36
C ARG A 80 8.54 25.52 -6.87
N HIS A 81 9.81 25.81 -6.65
CA HIS A 81 10.46 27.08 -6.98
C HIS A 81 11.74 26.79 -7.76
N PRO A 82 12.13 27.64 -8.72
CA PRO A 82 13.33 27.40 -9.52
C PRO A 82 14.54 27.23 -8.61
N GLY A 83 15.28 26.15 -8.83
CA GLY A 83 16.49 25.81 -8.07
C GLY A 83 17.68 25.58 -9.00
N ARG A 84 18.85 25.31 -8.43
CA ARG A 84 20.03 24.86 -9.19
C ARG A 84 20.47 23.51 -8.68
N CYS A 85 20.91 22.65 -9.58
CA CYS A 85 21.53 21.38 -9.21
C CYS A 85 22.92 21.62 -8.63
N LEU A 86 23.22 21.02 -7.48
CA LEU A 86 24.54 21.13 -6.84
C LEU A 86 25.68 20.43 -7.59
N CYS A 87 25.36 19.45 -8.43
CA CYS A 87 26.37 18.70 -9.18
C CYS A 87 26.78 19.43 -10.48
N CYS A 88 25.81 19.90 -11.27
CA CYS A 88 26.07 20.46 -12.61
C CYS A 88 25.76 21.96 -12.74
N ALA A 89 25.32 22.63 -11.67
CA ALA A 89 24.94 24.06 -11.63
C ALA A 89 23.79 24.48 -12.56
N ASN A 90 23.28 23.57 -13.40
CA ASN A 90 22.13 23.80 -14.28
C ASN A 90 20.86 24.07 -13.46
N PRO A 91 19.95 24.90 -13.98
CA PRO A 91 18.68 25.19 -13.34
C PRO A 91 17.78 23.96 -13.33
N ILE A 92 17.05 23.77 -12.23
CA ILE A 92 15.96 22.80 -12.10
C ILE A 92 14.66 23.59 -12.14
N ALA A 93 13.82 23.28 -13.12
CA ALA A 93 12.59 24.03 -13.33
C ALA A 93 11.51 23.65 -12.29
N PRO A 94 10.61 24.58 -11.93
CA PRO A 94 9.41 24.24 -11.16
C PRO A 94 8.60 23.14 -11.86
N GLY A 95 8.13 22.16 -11.10
CA GLY A 95 7.37 21.02 -11.59
C GLY A 95 8.22 19.82 -11.98
N GLU A 96 9.55 19.97 -12.11
CA GLU A 96 10.47 18.85 -12.35
C GLU A 96 10.75 18.05 -11.08
N TRP A 97 11.21 16.82 -11.27
CA TRP A 97 11.65 15.95 -10.19
C TRP A 97 13.11 16.17 -9.86
N ALA A 98 13.42 16.35 -8.58
CA ALA A 98 14.77 16.49 -8.06
C ALA A 98 14.98 15.64 -6.80
N LEU A 99 16.24 15.38 -6.48
CA LEU A 99 16.66 14.84 -5.20
C LEU A 99 16.97 16.00 -4.27
N TRP A 100 16.35 16.01 -3.09
CA TRP A 100 16.58 17.01 -2.05
C TRP A 100 17.07 16.34 -0.78
N CYS A 101 18.14 16.87 -0.20
CA CYS A 101 18.58 16.51 1.14
C CYS A 101 18.61 17.75 2.02
N ARG A 102 18.12 17.61 3.26
CA ARG A 102 18.06 18.71 4.23
C ARG A 102 19.47 19.17 4.56
N GLY A 103 19.74 20.47 4.41
CA GLY A 103 21.05 21.07 4.67
C GLY A 103 22.07 20.94 3.52
N ILE A 104 21.79 20.13 2.50
CA ILE A 104 22.64 19.98 1.31
C ILE A 104 22.07 20.79 0.15
N GLY A 105 20.78 20.61 -0.16
CA GLY A 105 20.09 21.28 -1.27
C GLY A 105 19.58 20.32 -2.34
N LEU A 106 19.50 20.80 -3.59
CA LEU A 106 18.86 20.10 -4.72
C LEU A 106 19.87 19.49 -5.69
N ARG A 107 19.54 18.31 -6.23
CA ARG A 107 20.27 17.64 -7.33
C ARG A 107 19.30 17.07 -8.35
N HIS A 108 19.71 16.99 -9.62
CA HIS A 108 18.96 16.22 -10.61
C HIS A 108 18.98 14.72 -10.25
N PRO A 109 17.94 13.94 -10.59
CA PRO A 109 17.94 12.49 -10.42
C PRO A 109 19.08 11.80 -11.18
N LEU A 110 19.46 12.35 -12.35
CA LEU A 110 20.56 11.84 -13.17
C LEU A 110 21.95 12.28 -12.67
N CYS A 111 22.02 13.27 -11.78
CA CYS A 111 23.28 13.74 -11.17
C CYS A 111 23.53 13.12 -9.79
N ALA A 112 22.86 11.99 -9.50
CA ALA A 112 22.96 11.25 -8.24
C ALA A 112 24.09 10.22 -8.24
N THR A 113 24.70 9.96 -9.41
CA THR A 113 25.87 9.09 -9.62
C THR A 113 27.14 9.73 -9.12
#